data_AF-A0A0F9HXS3-F1
#
_entry.id   AF-A0A0F9HXS3-F1
#
_cell.length_a   1.000
_cell.length_b   1.000
_cell.length_c   1.000
_cell.angle_alpha   90.00
_cell.angle_beta   90.00
_cell.angle_gamma   90.00
#
_symmetry.space_group_name_H-M   'P 1'
#
loop_
_entity.id
_entity.type
_entity.pdbx_description
1 polymer ?
#
loop_
_entity_poly.entity_id
_entity_poly.type
_entity_poly.pdbx_seq_one_letter_code
_entity_poly.pdbx_strand_id
1 'polypeptide(L)'
;MQELTLKTGDIFLTNNYSVGAKIVMGLMTAPTIWHHIFWKITGRIEKERPNFYHAGMVLNETQIIEQQNTVKIRSIDRIFRKDYVVWRNKNLTEHDKNWLVAISLADVGEGYGILECFGKLFTWLTGIKWFSKWFDMKNRAICVVRVAEWYLQVGIDFGVSTPNYVTTKILHNYCKNHSDEWEQLTEVIR
;
A
#
# COMPACT_ATOMS: atom_id res chain seq x y z
N MET A 1 23.09 4.06 18.28
CA MET A 1 21.94 3.90 17.36
C MET A 1 20.70 3.97 18.22
N GLN A 2 19.78 4.89 17.95
CA GLN A 2 18.46 4.81 18.58
C GLN A 2 17.78 3.52 18.11
N GLU A 3 17.27 2.75 19.05
CA GLU A 3 16.51 1.55 18.76
C GLU A 3 15.18 1.98 18.11
N LEU A 4 14.96 1.56 16.86
CA LEU A 4 13.76 1.90 16.11
C LEU A 4 12.55 1.29 16.83
N THR A 5 11.83 2.11 17.60
CA THR A 5 10.63 1.68 18.31
C THR A 5 9.41 1.98 17.42
N LEU A 6 8.85 0.92 16.83
CA LEU A 6 7.62 0.99 16.05
C LEU A 6 6.40 1.04 16.97
N LYS A 7 5.39 1.82 16.58
CA LYS A 7 4.19 2.10 17.37
C LYS A 7 2.94 1.78 16.56
N THR A 8 1.83 1.57 17.28
CA THR A 8 0.51 1.40 16.68
C THR A 8 0.19 2.56 15.74
N GLY A 9 -0.27 2.24 14.53
CA GLY A 9 -0.57 3.24 13.51
C GLY A 9 0.65 3.73 12.73
N ASP A 10 1.83 3.11 12.89
CA ASP A 10 2.91 3.29 11.92
C ASP A 10 2.55 2.54 10.64
N ILE A 11 2.67 3.21 9.49
CA ILE A 11 2.49 2.59 8.18
C ILE A 11 3.85 2.13 7.67
N PHE A 12 3.95 0.87 7.26
CA PHE A 12 5.12 0.39 6.56
C PHE A 12 4.81 0.15 5.09
N LEU A 13 5.76 0.50 4.23
CA LEU A 13 5.77 0.09 2.84
C LEU A 13 6.95 -0.84 2.63
N THR A 14 6.75 -1.92 1.90
CA THR A 14 7.81 -2.89 1.59
C THR A 14 7.87 -3.19 0.11
N ASN A 15 9.06 -3.52 -0.34
CA ASN A 15 9.27 -4.11 -1.66
C ASN A 15 9.45 -5.62 -1.53
N ASN A 16 8.95 -6.40 -2.49
CA ASN A 16 9.19 -7.83 -2.52
C ASN A 16 9.75 -8.23 -3.89
N TYR A 17 10.84 -8.98 -3.88
CA TYR A 17 11.54 -9.41 -5.09
C TYR A 17 11.02 -10.71 -5.69
N SER A 18 9.94 -11.27 -5.13
CA SER A 18 9.27 -12.44 -5.71
C SER A 18 8.84 -12.18 -7.17
N VAL A 19 8.89 -13.21 -8.01
CA VAL A 19 8.56 -13.12 -9.45
C VAL A 19 7.16 -12.52 -9.67
N GLY A 20 6.17 -12.93 -8.87
CA GLY A 20 4.81 -12.37 -8.92
C GLY A 20 4.78 -10.87 -8.62
N ALA A 21 5.52 -10.42 -7.60
CA ALA A 21 5.63 -9.00 -7.29
C ALA A 21 6.34 -8.20 -8.40
N LYS A 22 7.37 -8.77 -9.04
CA LYS A 22 8.02 -8.15 -10.21
C LYS A 22 7.06 -7.97 -11.39
N ILE A 23 6.21 -8.96 -11.64
CA ILE A 23 5.15 -8.86 -12.66
C ILE A 23 4.17 -7.75 -12.28
N VAL A 24 3.66 -7.74 -11.05
CA VAL A 24 2.72 -6.70 -10.57
C VAL A 24 3.35 -5.30 -10.66
N MET A 25 4.60 -5.12 -10.24
CA MET A 25 5.32 -3.86 -10.38
C MET A 25 5.50 -3.44 -11.85
N GLY A 26 5.72 -4.40 -12.75
CA GLY A 26 5.76 -4.19 -14.20
C GLY A 26 4.42 -3.74 -14.79
N LEU A 27 3.31 -4.30 -14.28
CA LEU A 27 1.96 -3.90 -14.64
C LEU A 27 1.61 -2.52 -14.06
N MET A 28 2.12 -2.17 -12.88
CA MET A 28 1.92 -0.88 -12.24
C MET A 28 2.80 0.24 -12.81
N THR A 29 3.81 -0.09 -13.63
CA THR A 29 4.74 0.93 -14.16
C THR A 29 4.11 1.78 -15.25
N ALA A 30 2.99 1.38 -15.85
CA ALA A 30 2.31 2.15 -16.88
C ALA A 30 0.82 1.78 -16.96
N PRO A 31 -0.06 2.70 -17.39
CA PRO A 31 -1.51 2.44 -17.48
C PRO A 31 -1.87 1.30 -18.45
N THR A 32 -1.05 1.08 -19.47
CA THR A 32 -1.25 0.07 -20.52
C THR A 32 0.09 -0.43 -21.02
N ILE A 33 0.11 -1.57 -21.70
CA ILE A 33 1.33 -2.08 -22.36
C ILE A 33 1.94 -1.09 -23.38
N TRP A 34 1.12 -0.31 -24.10
CA TRP A 34 1.62 0.68 -25.07
C TRP A 34 2.37 1.83 -24.41
N HIS A 35 1.81 2.38 -23.33
CA HIS A 35 2.50 3.35 -22.47
C HIS A 35 3.77 2.75 -21.87
N HIS A 36 3.76 1.46 -21.48
CA HIS A 36 4.95 0.78 -20.97
C HIS A 36 6.07 0.75 -22.03
N ILE A 37 5.75 0.35 -23.27
CA ILE A 37 6.71 0.34 -24.38
C ILE A 37 7.24 1.75 -24.67
N PHE A 38 6.34 2.74 -24.74
CA PHE A 38 6.73 4.14 -24.97
C PHE A 38 7.62 4.70 -23.85
N TRP A 39 7.29 4.43 -22.58
CA TRP A 39 8.10 4.86 -21.43
C TRP A 39 9.43 4.10 -21.35
N LYS A 40 9.49 2.85 -21.84
CA LYS A 40 10.75 2.12 -21.99
C LYS A 40 11.66 2.78 -23.03
N ILE A 41 11.12 3.14 -24.19
CA ILE A 41 11.87 3.78 -25.28
C ILE A 41 12.34 5.19 -24.87
N THR A 42 11.54 5.92 -24.10
CA THR A 42 11.83 7.30 -23.66
C THR A 42 12.59 7.39 -22.34
N GLY A 43 13.00 6.27 -21.74
CA GLY A 43 13.69 6.23 -20.44
C GLY A 43 12.85 6.70 -19.24
N ARG A 44 11.52 6.84 -19.41
CA ARG A 44 10.60 7.30 -18.36
C ARG A 44 10.20 6.20 -17.37
N ILE A 45 10.35 4.93 -17.73
CA ILE A 45 9.99 3.79 -16.88
C ILE A 45 10.67 3.86 -15.51
N GLU A 46 11.94 4.25 -15.45
CA GLU A 46 12.72 4.25 -14.21
C GLU A 46 12.23 5.32 -13.23
N LYS A 47 11.73 6.45 -13.74
CA LYS A 47 11.15 7.52 -12.92
C LYS A 47 9.75 7.19 -12.39
N GLU A 48 9.03 6.34 -13.12
CA GLU A 48 7.65 6.00 -12.77
C GLU A 48 7.51 4.73 -11.92
N ARG A 49 8.57 3.92 -11.82
CA ARG A 49 8.56 2.67 -11.06
C ARG A 49 8.30 2.92 -9.57
N PRO A 50 7.30 2.25 -8.96
CA PRO A 50 7.07 2.37 -7.53
C PRO A 50 8.22 1.73 -6.75
N ASN A 51 8.76 2.44 -5.76
CA ASN A 51 9.85 1.95 -4.89
C ASN A 51 9.38 0.83 -3.94
N PHE A 52 8.10 0.83 -3.60
CA PHE A 52 7.47 -0.14 -2.70
C PHE A 52 6.20 -0.69 -3.34
N TYR A 53 5.98 -2.00 -3.20
CA TYR A 53 4.85 -2.70 -3.84
C TYR A 53 3.73 -3.02 -2.85
N HIS A 54 4.03 -3.07 -1.55
CA HIS A 54 3.12 -3.52 -0.51
C HIS A 54 3.06 -2.54 0.64
N ALA A 55 1.90 -2.46 1.28
CA ALA A 55 1.64 -1.61 2.44
C ALA A 55 0.97 -2.42 3.56
N GLY A 56 1.19 -1.99 4.79
CA GLY A 56 0.45 -2.46 5.96
C GLY A 56 0.63 -1.50 7.13
N MET A 57 0.06 -1.87 8.27
CA MET A 57 0.08 -1.07 9.49
C MET A 57 0.66 -1.86 10.65
N VAL A 58 1.39 -1.18 11.54
CA VAL A 58 1.85 -1.74 12.81
C VAL A 58 0.70 -1.72 13.82
N LEU A 59 0.40 -2.87 14.42
CA LEU A 59 -0.60 -2.98 15.49
C LEU A 59 0.00 -2.69 16.85
N ASN A 60 1.22 -3.16 17.10
CA ASN A 60 2.00 -2.97 18.33
C ASN A 60 3.47 -3.31 18.06
N GLU A 61 4.31 -3.29 19.09
CA GLU A 61 5.76 -3.52 19.02
C GLU A 61 6.16 -4.87 18.41
N THR A 62 5.25 -5.85 18.36
CA THR A 62 5.54 -7.22 17.88
C THR A 62 4.76 -7.62 16.64
N GLN A 63 3.70 -6.89 16.32
CA GLN A 63 2.71 -7.31 15.32
C GLN A 63 2.40 -6.24 14.30
N ILE A 64 2.17 -6.73 13.09
CA ILE A 64 1.69 -5.95 11.95
C ILE A 64 0.39 -6.56 11.44
N ILE A 65 -0.40 -5.74 10.77
CA ILE A 65 -1.57 -6.18 10.02
C ILE A 65 -1.42 -5.78 8.55
N GLU A 66 -1.65 -6.75 7.68
CA GLU A 66 -1.50 -6.59 6.23
C GLU A 66 -2.54 -7.40 5.47
N GLN A 67 -2.98 -6.86 4.35
CA GLN A 67 -3.85 -7.51 3.38
C GLN A 67 -2.94 -8.13 2.31
N GLN A 68 -2.95 -9.48 2.16
CA GLN A 68 -2.20 -10.20 1.08
C GLN A 68 -3.07 -11.10 0.18
N ASN A 69 -3.63 -12.17 0.74
CA ASN A 69 -4.71 -12.96 0.13
C ASN A 69 -5.96 -12.87 0.99
N THR A 70 -5.76 -12.73 2.29
CA THR A 70 -6.73 -12.20 3.24
C THR A 70 -6.02 -11.16 4.11
N VAL A 71 -6.76 -10.38 4.90
CA VAL A 71 -6.20 -9.63 6.03
C VAL A 71 -5.65 -10.62 7.05
N LYS A 72 -4.42 -10.41 7.50
CA LYS A 72 -3.73 -11.27 8.46
C LYS A 72 -2.86 -10.44 9.40
N ILE A 73 -2.76 -10.91 10.63
CA ILE A 73 -1.77 -10.46 11.61
C ILE A 73 -0.48 -11.27 11.41
N ARG A 74 0.67 -10.59 11.46
CA ARG A 74 2.00 -11.18 11.28
C ARG A 74 2.99 -10.59 12.28
N SER A 75 4.13 -11.26 12.46
CA SER A 75 5.27 -10.69 13.20
C SER A 75 5.85 -9.48 12.44
N ILE A 76 6.23 -8.46 13.22
CA ILE A 76 6.89 -7.24 12.76
C ILE A 76 8.22 -7.51 12.03
N ASP A 77 8.90 -8.62 12.35
CA ASP A 77 10.16 -9.03 11.72
C ASP A 77 10.05 -9.16 10.19
N ARG A 78 8.84 -9.35 9.67
CA ARG A 78 8.61 -9.44 8.22
C ARG A 78 8.92 -8.15 7.48
N ILE A 79 8.83 -6.99 8.14
CA ILE A 79 9.20 -5.69 7.55
C ILE A 79 10.70 -5.68 7.25
N PHE A 80 11.52 -6.03 8.25
CA PHE A 80 12.97 -5.83 8.23
C PHE A 80 13.76 -6.80 7.34
N ARG A 81 13.08 -7.82 6.79
CA ARG A 81 13.65 -8.82 5.87
C ARG A 81 13.70 -8.35 4.41
N LYS A 82 13.20 -7.15 4.12
CA LYS A 82 13.02 -6.61 2.77
C LYS A 82 13.53 -5.17 2.72
N ASP A 83 13.38 -4.53 1.57
CA ASP A 83 13.44 -3.07 1.51
C ASP A 83 12.15 -2.51 2.06
N TYR A 84 12.27 -1.46 2.84
CA TYR A 84 11.14 -0.88 3.54
C TYR A 84 11.33 0.60 3.84
N VAL A 85 10.21 1.27 4.02
CA VAL A 85 10.12 2.59 4.65
C VAL A 85 8.99 2.55 5.67
N VAL A 86 9.18 3.22 6.81
CA VAL A 86 8.13 3.36 7.83
C VAL A 86 7.80 4.83 8.03
N TRP A 87 6.51 5.12 8.03
CA TRP A 87 5.91 6.43 8.24
C TRP A 87 5.08 6.43 9.50
N ARG A 88 5.24 7.46 10.34
CA ARG A 88 4.41 7.71 11.50
C ARG A 88 3.64 9.00 11.33
N ASN A 89 2.34 8.97 11.59
CA ASN A 89 1.56 10.19 11.73
C ASN A 89 1.71 10.71 13.17
N LYS A 90 2.14 11.96 13.31
CA LYS A 90 2.43 12.62 14.59
C LYS A 90 1.18 13.06 15.33
N ASN A 91 0.06 13.16 14.63
CA ASN A 91 -1.19 13.73 15.11
C ASN A 91 -2.22 12.67 15.51
N LEU A 92 -1.93 11.37 15.34
CA LEU A 92 -2.82 10.30 15.79
C LEU A 92 -3.00 10.33 17.31
N THR A 93 -4.23 10.55 17.74
CA THR A 93 -4.59 10.47 19.15
C THR A 93 -4.64 9.01 19.62
N GLU A 94 -4.65 8.79 20.94
CA GLU A 94 -4.87 7.44 21.48
C GLU A 94 -6.24 6.87 21.08
N HIS A 95 -7.25 7.72 20.91
CA HIS A 95 -8.54 7.30 20.39
C HIS A 95 -8.41 6.77 18.96
N ASP A 96 -7.73 7.50 18.07
CA ASP A 96 -7.54 7.10 16.68
C ASP A 96 -6.74 5.80 16.57
N LYS A 97 -5.69 5.63 17.39
CA LYS A 97 -4.91 4.39 17.43
C LYS A 97 -5.77 3.19 17.85
N ASN A 98 -6.57 3.35 18.91
CA ASN A 98 -7.48 2.30 19.36
C ASN A 98 -8.55 1.99 18.31
N TRP A 99 -9.06 3.01 17.63
CA TRP A 99 -10.02 2.84 16.55
C TRP A 99 -9.42 2.12 15.34
N LEU A 100 -8.22 2.52 14.90
CA LEU A 100 -7.45 1.84 13.85
C LEU A 100 -7.22 0.36 14.18
N VAL A 101 -6.87 0.04 15.43
CA VAL A 101 -6.72 -1.36 15.87
C VAL A 101 -8.07 -2.08 15.79
N ALA A 102 -9.15 -1.51 16.31
CA ALA A 102 -10.46 -2.14 16.32
C ALA A 102 -10.97 -2.45 14.90
N ILE A 103 -10.93 -1.47 13.98
CA ILE A 103 -11.42 -1.65 12.61
C ILE A 103 -10.52 -2.61 11.81
N SER A 104 -9.21 -2.55 11.99
CA SER A 104 -8.29 -3.43 11.25
C SER A 104 -8.39 -4.87 11.73
N LEU A 105 -8.62 -5.10 13.03
CA LEU A 105 -8.87 -6.43 13.58
C LEU A 105 -10.21 -7.02 13.13
N ALA A 106 -11.25 -6.19 12.97
CA ALA A 106 -12.55 -6.63 12.45
C ALA A 106 -12.45 -7.21 11.03
N ASP A 107 -11.52 -6.71 10.23
CA ASP A 107 -11.31 -7.18 8.86
C ASP A 107 -10.47 -8.46 8.76
N VAL A 108 -9.95 -9.00 9.86
CA VAL A 108 -9.09 -10.20 9.83
C VAL A 108 -9.82 -11.39 9.20
N GLY A 109 -9.19 -11.98 8.19
CA GLY A 109 -9.77 -13.08 7.41
C GLY A 109 -10.49 -12.63 6.14
N GLU A 110 -10.76 -11.34 5.96
CA GLU A 110 -11.37 -10.83 4.72
C GLU A 110 -10.45 -11.05 3.51
N GLY A 111 -10.98 -11.69 2.47
CA GLY A 111 -10.24 -12.12 1.30
C GLY A 111 -10.02 -11.04 0.23
N TYR A 112 -9.03 -11.30 -0.63
CA TYR A 112 -8.83 -10.55 -1.88
C TYR A 112 -9.89 -10.92 -2.92
N GLY A 113 -10.27 -9.92 -3.70
CA GLY A 113 -10.85 -10.14 -5.01
C GLY A 113 -9.81 -10.62 -6.02
N ILE A 114 -9.53 -11.93 -6.12
CA ILE A 114 -8.65 -12.49 -7.17
C ILE A 114 -9.03 -11.99 -8.58
N LEU A 115 -10.33 -11.81 -8.82
CA LEU A 115 -10.90 -11.27 -10.06
C LEU A 115 -10.41 -9.84 -10.41
N GLU A 116 -10.03 -9.01 -9.44
CA GLU A 116 -9.49 -7.67 -9.75
C GLU A 116 -8.04 -7.70 -10.24
N CYS A 117 -7.22 -8.61 -9.74
CA CYS A 117 -5.87 -8.80 -10.29
C CYS A 117 -5.95 -9.19 -11.77
N PHE A 118 -6.91 -10.05 -12.12
CA PHE A 118 -7.22 -10.37 -13.52
C PHE A 118 -7.82 -9.19 -14.28
N GLY A 119 -8.76 -8.43 -13.70
CA GLY A 119 -9.35 -7.24 -14.32
C GLY A 119 -8.33 -6.12 -14.60
N LYS A 120 -7.41 -5.87 -13.66
CA LYS A 120 -6.28 -4.94 -13.84
C LYS A 120 -5.29 -5.45 -14.87
N LEU A 121 -4.97 -6.75 -14.87
CA LEU A 121 -4.14 -7.37 -15.90
C LEU A 121 -4.77 -7.24 -17.29
N PHE A 122 -6.08 -7.49 -17.43
CA PHE A 122 -6.79 -7.34 -18.70
C PHE A 122 -6.85 -5.88 -19.15
N THR A 123 -7.12 -4.95 -18.24
CA THR A 123 -7.09 -3.51 -18.53
C THR A 123 -5.70 -3.07 -19.00
N TRP A 124 -4.64 -3.59 -18.36
CA TRP A 124 -3.26 -3.30 -18.73
C TRP A 124 -2.88 -3.86 -20.12
N LEU A 125 -3.29 -5.09 -20.42
CA LEU A 125 -3.03 -5.76 -21.69
C LEU A 125 -3.79 -5.13 -22.86
N THR A 126 -5.05 -4.75 -22.65
CA THR A 126 -5.96 -4.34 -23.73
C THR A 126 -6.10 -2.83 -23.86
N GLY A 127 -5.74 -2.05 -22.83
CA GLY A 127 -5.96 -0.61 -22.76
C GLY A 127 -7.42 -0.20 -22.55
N ILE A 128 -8.32 -1.16 -22.37
CA ILE A 128 -9.75 -0.91 -22.16
C ILE A 128 -9.98 -0.57 -20.69
N LYS A 129 -10.10 0.72 -20.36
CA LYS A 129 -10.36 1.27 -19.01
C LYS A 129 -11.63 0.72 -18.31
N TRP A 130 -12.46 -0.04 -19.02
CA TRP A 130 -13.81 -0.43 -18.60
C TRP A 130 -13.89 -1.74 -17.80
N PHE A 131 -12.87 -2.60 -17.81
CA PHE A 131 -12.95 -3.91 -17.14
C PHE A 131 -12.77 -3.83 -15.61
N SER A 132 -11.96 -2.91 -15.09
CA SER A 132 -11.85 -2.71 -13.63
C SER A 132 -13.11 -2.08 -13.02
N LYS A 133 -13.88 -1.33 -13.81
CA LYS A 133 -15.08 -0.61 -13.35
C LYS A 133 -16.33 -1.51 -13.26
N TRP A 134 -16.34 -2.65 -13.93
CA TRP A 134 -17.46 -3.62 -13.95
C TRP A 134 -17.46 -4.60 -12.77
N PHE A 135 -16.38 -4.63 -11.99
CA PHE A 135 -16.24 -5.53 -10.84
C PHE A 135 -16.14 -4.75 -9.51
N ASP A 136 -16.96 -3.70 -9.37
CA ASP A 136 -17.15 -2.94 -8.12
C ASP A 136 -17.87 -3.80 -7.07
N MET A 137 -17.18 -4.83 -6.58
CA MET A 137 -17.68 -5.74 -5.57
C MET A 137 -17.17 -5.27 -4.21
N LYS A 138 -18.13 -4.79 -3.41
CA LYS A 138 -18.02 -4.05 -2.15
C LYS A 138 -17.02 -4.51 -1.06
N ASN A 139 -16.29 -5.62 -1.18
CA ASN A 139 -15.43 -6.16 -0.11
C ASN A 139 -14.05 -6.65 -0.63
N ARG A 140 -13.27 -5.81 -1.32
CA ARG A 140 -12.11 -6.30 -2.11
C ARG A 140 -10.90 -5.36 -2.16
N ALA A 141 -10.49 -4.82 -1.01
CA ALA A 141 -9.32 -3.94 -0.97
C ALA A 141 -7.98 -4.70 -1.16
N ILE A 142 -7.11 -4.15 -2.02
CA ILE A 142 -5.69 -4.53 -2.08
C ILE A 142 -4.94 -3.92 -0.89
N CYS A 143 -3.70 -4.37 -0.62
CA CYS A 143 -2.91 -3.97 0.54
C CYS A 143 -2.96 -2.47 0.89
N VAL A 144 -2.64 -1.61 -0.09
CA VAL A 144 -2.61 -0.15 0.14
C VAL A 144 -4.01 0.47 0.25
N VAL A 145 -4.99 -0.05 -0.50
CA VAL A 145 -6.38 0.41 -0.42
C VAL A 145 -6.94 0.11 0.96
N ARG A 146 -6.65 -1.08 1.51
CA ARG A 146 -7.11 -1.46 2.85
C ARG A 146 -6.53 -0.55 3.93
N VAL A 147 -5.24 -0.22 3.83
CA VAL A 147 -4.63 0.77 4.71
C VAL A 147 -5.34 2.12 4.57
N ALA A 148 -5.61 2.58 3.34
CA ALA A 148 -6.34 3.82 3.11
C ALA A 148 -7.77 3.80 3.69
N GLU A 149 -8.49 2.68 3.57
CA GLU A 149 -9.82 2.51 4.16
C GLU A 149 -9.79 2.62 5.69
N TRP A 150 -8.83 1.99 6.36
CA TRP A 150 -8.68 2.10 7.81
C TRP A 150 -8.40 3.55 8.25
N TYR A 151 -7.48 4.22 7.57
CA TYR A 151 -7.11 5.60 7.91
C TYR A 151 -8.20 6.61 7.57
N LEU A 152 -9.04 6.33 6.57
CA LEU A 152 -10.20 7.16 6.28
C LEU A 152 -11.20 7.17 7.45
N GLN A 153 -11.32 6.07 8.20
CA GLN A 153 -12.17 6.00 9.40
C GLN A 153 -11.69 6.89 10.54
N VAL A 154 -10.43 7.33 10.51
CA VAL A 154 -9.87 8.33 11.45
C VAL A 154 -9.61 9.68 10.77
N GLY A 155 -10.25 9.93 9.62
CA GLY A 155 -10.22 11.23 8.95
C GLY A 155 -9.01 11.50 8.06
N ILE A 156 -8.22 10.47 7.70
CA ILE A 156 -7.04 10.62 6.83
C ILE A 156 -7.33 9.99 5.45
N ASP A 157 -7.37 10.81 4.40
CA ASP A 157 -7.77 10.40 3.04
C ASP A 157 -6.61 10.22 2.05
N PHE A 158 -5.37 10.53 2.46
CA PHE A 158 -4.17 10.53 1.61
C PHE A 158 -4.31 11.37 0.33
N GLY A 159 -5.13 12.43 0.35
CA GLY A 159 -5.29 13.37 -0.75
C GLY A 159 -6.08 12.82 -1.95
N VAL A 160 -6.90 11.77 -1.76
CA VAL A 160 -7.78 11.24 -2.80
C VAL A 160 -9.23 11.13 -2.33
N SER A 161 -10.16 11.29 -3.26
CA SER A 161 -11.60 11.26 -2.94
C SER A 161 -12.13 9.86 -2.60
N THR A 162 -11.48 8.79 -3.07
CA THR A 162 -11.83 7.42 -2.70
C THR A 162 -10.59 6.55 -2.47
N PRO A 163 -10.59 5.66 -1.45
CA PRO A 163 -9.45 4.79 -1.13
C PRO A 163 -8.96 3.94 -2.30
N ASN A 164 -9.86 3.55 -3.21
CA ASN A 164 -9.54 2.73 -4.39
C ASN A 164 -8.54 3.38 -5.37
N TYR A 165 -8.34 4.71 -5.27
CA TYR A 165 -7.34 5.42 -6.06
C TYR A 165 -5.95 5.46 -5.39
N VAL A 166 -5.83 5.08 -4.12
CA VAL A 166 -4.54 5.07 -3.42
C VAL A 166 -3.65 3.98 -4.00
N THR A 167 -2.42 4.38 -4.34
CA THR A 167 -1.31 3.47 -4.67
C THR A 167 -0.21 3.62 -3.63
N THR A 168 0.69 2.65 -3.52
CA THR A 168 1.86 2.77 -2.61
C THR A 168 2.71 4.00 -2.92
N LYS A 169 2.80 4.41 -4.20
CA LYS A 169 3.47 5.65 -4.63
C LYS A 169 2.73 6.90 -4.12
N ILE A 170 1.40 6.94 -4.25
CA ILE A 170 0.59 8.06 -3.77
C ILE A 170 0.71 8.17 -2.25
N LEU A 171 0.53 7.07 -1.52
CA LEU A 171 0.65 7.06 -0.06
C LEU A 171 2.05 7.52 0.38
N HIS A 172 3.11 6.98 -0.22
CA HIS A 172 4.49 7.38 0.10
C HIS A 172 4.74 8.88 -0.16
N ASN A 173 4.32 9.38 -1.32
CA ASN A 173 4.48 10.78 -1.68
C ASN A 173 3.63 11.70 -0.79
N TYR A 174 2.43 11.26 -0.40
CA TYR A 174 1.58 12.00 0.53
C TYR A 174 2.28 12.20 1.87
N CYS A 175 2.76 11.11 2.51
CA CYS A 175 3.50 11.20 3.76
C CYS A 175 4.75 12.06 3.63
N LYS A 176 5.47 11.95 2.51
CA LYS A 176 6.68 12.75 2.25
C LYS A 176 6.41 14.24 2.11
N ASN A 177 5.28 14.62 1.51
CA ASN A 177 4.93 16.01 1.23
C ASN A 177 4.18 16.70 2.38
N HIS A 178 3.70 15.95 3.38
CA HIS A 178 3.01 16.46 4.57
C HIS A 178 3.86 16.20 5.82
N SER A 179 5.10 16.71 5.82
CA SER A 179 6.10 16.46 6.88
C SER A 179 5.75 17.12 8.23
N ASP A 180 4.80 18.05 8.22
CA ASP A 180 4.16 18.62 9.40
C ASP A 180 3.25 17.62 10.12
N GLU A 181 2.68 16.66 9.40
CA GLU A 181 1.83 15.60 9.95
C GLU A 181 2.54 14.24 10.04
N TRP A 182 3.46 13.96 9.12
CA TRP A 182 4.10 12.66 8.97
C TRP A 182 5.61 12.74 9.17
N GLU A 183 6.17 11.72 9.82
CA GLU A 183 7.62 11.54 9.96
C GLU A 183 8.08 10.22 9.33
N GLN A 184 9.19 10.26 8.60
CA GLN A 184 9.87 9.05 8.13
C GLN A 184 10.77 8.54 9.26
N LEU A 185 10.42 7.39 9.84
CA LEU A 185 11.21 6.82 10.94
C LEU A 185 12.50 6.17 10.43
N THR A 186 12.41 5.50 9.28
CA THR A 186 13.53 4.80 8.67
C THR A 186 13.21 4.44 7.22
N GLU A 187 14.26 4.28 6.41
CA GLU A 187 14.20 3.74 5.06
C GLU A 187 15.44 2.89 4.84
N VAL A 188 15.23 1.67 4.35
CA VAL A 188 16.30 0.73 4.01
C VAL A 188 16.01 0.20 2.61
N ILE A 189 16.92 0.46 1.69
CA ILE A 189 16.92 -0.03 0.31
C ILE A 189 18.23 -0.80 0.11
N ARG A 190 18.15 -2.09 -0.24
CA ARG A 190 19.28 -3.00 -0.38
C ARG A 190 19.53 -3.42 -1.82
#